data_AF-A0A7S9LES3-F1
#
_entry.id   AF-A0A7S9LES3-F1
#
_cell.length_a   1.000
_cell.length_b   1.000
_cell.length_c   1.000
_cell.angle_alpha   90.00
_cell.angle_beta   90.00
_cell.angle_gamma   90.00
#
_symmetry.space_group_name_H-M   'P 1'
#
loop_
_entity.id
_entity.type
_entity.pdbx_description
1 polymer ?
#
loop_
_entity_poly.entity_id
_entity_poly.type
_entity_poly.pdbx_seq_one_letter_code
_entity_poly.pdbx_strand_id
1 'polypeptide(L)'
;MVTVVPGAILAFSIDRVRATGCFSKQTLAEDTELTMCLLAQAYETLYQPAALAVTEVPTAWSQLYAQRLRWSTGKLQVVALLSRQFWRKGGWAFKIWLYVLISHCIAPLLLIPTFAVALYCLVIEVCSGGVFNWLFLLSLCVFGFCWSV
;
A
#
# COMPACT_ATOMS: atom_id res chain seq x y z
N MET A 1 -1.70 -12.91 5.79
CA MET A 1 -0.70 -11.99 6.38
C MET A 1 -0.96 -10.60 5.81
N VAL A 2 -0.99 -9.59 6.68
CA VAL A 2 -1.24 -8.19 6.29
C VAL A 2 0.03 -7.37 6.58
N THR A 3 0.54 -6.63 5.60
CA THR A 3 1.80 -5.89 5.72
C THR A 3 1.66 -4.57 6.49
N VAL A 4 0.43 -4.07 6.61
CA VAL A 4 0.08 -2.84 7.34
C VAL A 4 -1.22 -3.07 8.09
N VAL A 5 -1.22 -2.90 9.40
CA VAL A 5 -2.46 -2.96 10.20
C VAL A 5 -3.00 -1.54 10.31
N PRO A 6 -4.19 -1.24 9.75
CA PRO A 6 -4.70 0.12 9.66
C PRO A 6 -5.19 0.65 11.03
N GLY A 7 -4.91 1.91 11.32
CA GLY A 7 -5.28 2.60 12.56
C GLY A 7 -6.73 2.42 13.03
N ALA A 8 -7.69 2.33 12.09
CA ALA A 8 -9.11 2.26 12.40
C ALA A 8 -9.58 0.88 12.92
N ILE A 9 -8.90 -0.21 12.55
CA ILE A 9 -9.28 -1.58 12.91
C ILE A 9 -8.02 -2.37 13.23
N LEU A 10 -7.59 -2.30 14.48
CA LEU A 10 -6.36 -2.96 14.93
C LEU A 10 -6.44 -3.44 16.37
N ALA A 11 -5.65 -4.47 16.66
CA ALA A 11 -5.39 -4.95 18.01
C ALA A 11 -3.94 -5.40 18.09
N PHE A 12 -3.20 -4.89 19.08
CA PHE A 12 -1.82 -5.28 19.33
C PHE A 12 -1.65 -5.83 20.75
N SER A 13 -0.72 -6.78 20.91
CA SER A 13 -0.27 -7.21 22.23
C SER A 13 0.52 -6.08 22.89
N ILE A 14 0.09 -5.68 24.09
CA ILE A 14 0.73 -4.61 24.88
C ILE A 14 2.22 -4.89 25.08
N ASP A 15 2.58 -6.13 25.41
CA ASP A 15 3.97 -6.50 25.67
C ASP A 15 4.84 -6.34 24.42
N ARG A 16 4.31 -6.73 23.26
CA ARG A 16 5.02 -6.58 21.98
C ARG A 16 5.19 -5.11 21.59
N VAL A 17 4.16 -4.27 21.81
CA VAL A 17 4.22 -2.82 21.53
C VAL A 17 5.22 -2.12 22.44
N ARG A 18 5.27 -2.50 23.72
CA ARG A 18 6.27 -1.97 24.66
C ARG A 18 7.68 -2.38 24.27
N ALA A 19 7.87 -3.60 23.79
CA ALA A 19 9.16 -4.08 23.30
C ALA A 19 9.67 -3.33 22.05
N THR A 20 8.77 -2.74 21.24
CA THR A 20 9.13 -1.91 20.08
C THR A 20 9.32 -0.43 20.40
N GLY A 21 9.14 0.01 21.65
CA GLY A 21 9.24 1.42 22.03
C GLY A 21 7.96 2.23 21.83
N CYS A 22 6.80 1.55 21.76
CA CYS A 22 5.47 2.14 21.58
C CYS A 22 5.30 2.90 20.25
N PHE A 23 4.22 3.70 20.14
CA PHE A 23 3.97 4.54 18.96
C PHE A 23 4.99 5.69 18.89
N SER A 24 5.56 5.84 17.70
CA SER A 24 6.51 6.90 17.35
C SER A 24 5.79 8.04 16.64
N LYS A 25 6.25 9.28 16.86
CA LYS A 25 5.74 10.48 16.18
C LYS A 25 6.64 10.93 15.01
N GLN A 26 7.59 10.09 14.61
CA GLN A 26 8.56 10.43 13.56
C GLN A 26 7.95 10.37 12.15
N THR A 27 6.88 9.60 11.98
CA THR A 27 6.21 9.41 10.69
C THR A 27 4.74 9.81 10.76
N LEU A 28 4.16 10.15 9.61
CA LEU A 28 2.72 10.42 9.47
C LEU A 28 1.86 9.13 9.56
N ALA A 29 2.50 7.96 9.57
CA ALA A 29 1.87 6.64 9.56
C ALA A 29 2.40 5.78 10.71
N GLU A 30 2.10 6.23 11.94
CA GLU A 30 2.51 5.59 13.20
C GLU A 30 2.06 4.10 13.29
N ASP A 31 0.92 3.78 12.71
CA ASP A 31 0.36 2.42 12.61
C ASP A 31 1.20 1.50 11.71
N THR A 32 1.62 2.04 10.57
CA THR A 32 2.47 1.37 9.59
C THR A 32 3.88 1.18 10.15
N GLU A 33 4.42 2.21 10.82
CA GLU A 33 5.72 2.15 11.49
C GLU A 33 5.76 1.03 12.53
N LEU A 34 4.76 1.01 13.44
CA LEU A 34 4.66 -0.01 14.48
C LEU A 34 4.50 -1.41 13.87
N THR A 35 3.64 -1.55 12.87
CA THR A 35 3.44 -2.82 12.17
C THR A 35 4.75 -3.32 11.56
N MET A 36 5.49 -2.46 10.87
CA MET A 36 6.77 -2.81 10.24
C MET A 36 7.85 -3.16 11.26
N CYS A 37 7.90 -2.47 12.39
CA CYS A 37 8.82 -2.79 13.49
C CYS A 37 8.53 -4.16 14.11
N LEU A 38 7.25 -4.46 14.35
CA LEU A 38 6.82 -5.76 14.87
C LEU A 38 7.09 -6.88 13.86
N LEU A 39 6.71 -6.65 12.61
CA LEU A 39 7.04 -7.51 11.50
C LEU A 39 8.53 -7.76 11.56
N ALA A 40 9.42 -6.76 11.49
CA ALA A 40 10.88 -6.94 11.50
C ALA A 40 11.44 -7.81 12.65
N GLN A 41 10.69 -8.04 13.74
CA GLN A 41 11.00 -8.97 14.83
C GLN A 41 10.44 -10.40 14.63
N ALA A 42 10.01 -10.73 13.42
CA ALA A 42 9.34 -11.96 13.02
C ALA A 42 8.00 -12.23 13.71
N TYR A 43 7.31 -11.18 14.18
CA TYR A 43 5.92 -11.34 14.63
C TYR A 43 4.96 -11.47 13.45
N GLU A 44 3.87 -12.20 13.66
CA GLU A 44 2.84 -12.44 12.66
C GLU A 44 1.69 -11.43 12.73
N THR A 45 1.09 -11.16 11.58
CA THR A 45 -0.14 -10.38 11.44
C THR A 45 -1.27 -11.29 10.94
N LEU A 46 -2.39 -11.26 11.67
CA LEU A 46 -3.59 -12.04 11.39
C LEU A 46 -4.69 -11.11 10.87
N TYR A 47 -5.44 -11.59 9.88
CA TYR A 47 -6.63 -10.92 9.37
C TYR A 47 -7.86 -11.65 9.91
N GLN A 48 -8.76 -10.93 10.57
CA GLN A 48 -10.00 -11.49 11.12
C GLN A 48 -11.21 -10.91 10.37
N PRO A 49 -11.85 -11.66 9.47
CA PRO A 49 -12.95 -11.13 8.64
C PRO A 49 -14.19 -10.73 9.45
N ALA A 50 -14.37 -11.30 10.66
CA ALA A 50 -15.47 -10.96 11.55
C ALA A 50 -15.22 -9.67 12.37
N ALA A 51 -14.01 -9.10 12.33
CA ALA A 51 -13.71 -7.84 13.02
C ALA A 51 -14.27 -6.67 12.21
N LEU A 52 -15.29 -5.99 12.77
CA LEU A 52 -15.96 -4.87 12.13
C LEU A 52 -15.59 -3.57 12.83
N ALA A 53 -15.35 -2.51 12.06
CA ALA A 53 -15.48 -1.15 12.56
C ALA A 53 -16.17 -0.27 11.53
N VAL A 54 -16.84 0.74 12.06
CA VAL A 54 -17.55 1.74 11.27
C VAL A 54 -16.63 2.94 11.14
N THR A 55 -16.33 3.34 9.90
CA THR A 55 -15.50 4.50 9.60
C THR A 55 -16.27 5.47 8.72
N GLU A 56 -16.10 6.76 8.97
CA GLU A 56 -16.62 7.79 8.07
C GLU A 56 -15.80 7.83 6.78
N VAL A 57 -16.50 7.94 5.65
CA VAL A 57 -15.89 8.05 4.32
C VAL A 57 -15.81 9.53 3.96
N PRO A 58 -14.68 10.00 3.39
CA PRO A 58 -14.58 11.38 2.90
C PRO A 58 -15.68 11.67 1.87
N THR A 59 -16.38 12.79 2.04
CA THR A 59 -17.48 13.20 1.16
C THR A 59 -17.03 14.11 0.03
N ALA A 60 -15.81 14.64 0.11
CA ALA A 60 -15.24 15.53 -0.89
C ALA A 60 -13.94 14.97 -1.51
N TRP A 61 -13.73 15.26 -2.80
CA TRP A 61 -12.52 14.89 -3.53
C TRP A 61 -11.24 15.45 -2.90
N SER A 62 -11.30 16.67 -2.36
CA SER A 62 -10.16 17.30 -1.67
C SER A 62 -9.75 16.53 -0.41
N GLN A 63 -10.73 16.02 0.36
CA GLN A 63 -10.48 15.20 1.54
C GLN A 63 -9.86 13.84 1.15
N LEU A 64 -10.40 13.20 0.12
CA LEU A 64 -9.86 11.95 -0.40
C LEU A 64 -8.42 12.13 -0.90
N TYR A 65 -8.15 13.20 -1.65
CA TYR A 65 -6.80 13.50 -2.13
C TYR A 65 -5.82 13.75 -0.98
N ALA A 66 -6.19 14.57 0.00
CA ALA A 66 -5.36 14.81 1.18
C ALA A 66 -5.12 13.52 2.00
N GLN A 67 -6.11 12.63 2.09
CA GLN A 67 -5.97 11.32 2.73
C GLN A 67 -4.96 10.44 2.00
N ARG A 68 -5.07 10.32 0.68
CA ARG A 68 -4.16 9.52 -0.15
C ARG A 68 -2.73 10.07 -0.10
N LEU A 69 -2.56 11.39 -0.17
CA LEU A 69 -1.24 12.02 0.00
C LEU A 69 -0.63 11.72 1.37
N ARG A 70 -1.40 11.81 2.44
CA ARG A 70 -0.92 11.48 3.79
C ARG A 70 -0.49 10.02 3.89
N TRP A 71 -1.25 9.09 3.32
CA TRP A 71 -0.92 7.66 3.33
C TRP A 71 0.33 7.35 2.51
N SER A 72 0.45 7.90 1.31
CA SER A 72 1.62 7.68 0.47
C SER A 72 2.88 8.28 1.08
N THR A 73 2.80 9.51 1.59
CA THR A 73 3.95 10.16 2.26
C THR A 73 4.35 9.43 3.55
N GLY A 74 3.39 9.03 4.38
CA GLY A 74 3.66 8.28 5.61
C GLY A 74 4.33 6.94 5.34
N LYS A 75 3.85 6.16 4.36
CA LYS A 75 4.49 4.88 4.00
C LYS A 75 5.93 5.06 3.49
N LEU A 76 6.17 6.07 2.65
CA LEU A 76 7.53 6.38 2.18
C LEU A 76 8.46 6.82 3.33
N GLN A 77 7.96 7.60 4.29
CA GLN A 77 8.71 7.95 5.50
C GLN A 77 9.10 6.71 6.30
N VAL A 78 8.18 5.77 6.52
CA VAL A 78 8.45 4.52 7.24
C VAL A 78 9.49 3.66 6.51
N VAL A 79 9.36 3.50 5.19
CA VAL A 79 10.32 2.77 4.36
C VAL A 79 11.72 3.39 4.46
N ALA A 80 11.81 4.72 4.39
CA ALA A 80 13.09 5.43 4.52
C ALA A 80 13.70 5.27 5.93
N LEU A 81 12.89 5.47 6.98
CA LEU A 81 13.31 5.40 8.38
C LEU A 81 13.85 4.01 8.75
N LEU A 82 13.13 2.96 8.36
CA LEU A 82 13.46 1.59 8.76
C LEU A 82 14.44 0.90 7.79
N SER A 83 14.81 1.55 6.68
CA SER A 83 15.68 1.00 5.63
C SER A 83 16.94 0.32 6.18
N ARG A 84 17.70 1.03 7.03
CA ARG A 84 18.94 0.50 7.63
C ARG A 84 18.69 -0.71 8.52
N GLN A 85 17.60 -0.72 9.29
CA GLN A 85 17.25 -1.83 10.17
C GLN A 85 16.89 -3.08 9.37
N PHE A 86 16.08 -2.91 8.31
CA PHE A 86 15.66 -3.99 7.42
C PHE A 86 16.83 -4.57 6.61
N TRP A 87 17.72 -3.72 6.10
CA TRP A 87 18.96 -4.15 5.43
C TRP A 87 19.88 -4.93 6.35
N ARG A 88 20.06 -4.48 7.61
CA ARG A 88 20.91 -5.18 8.58
C ARG A 88 20.34 -6.52 9.03
N LYS A 89 19.03 -6.61 9.24
CA LYS A 89 18.38 -7.89 9.62
C LYS A 89 18.33 -8.89 8.47
N GLY A 90 18.18 -8.40 7.23
CA GLY A 90 18.10 -9.24 6.05
C GLY A 90 16.87 -10.17 6.06
N GLY A 91 16.94 -11.22 5.23
CA GLY A 91 15.97 -12.31 5.21
C GLY A 91 14.53 -11.84 4.96
N TRP A 92 13.60 -12.34 5.79
CA TRP A 92 12.16 -12.11 5.64
C TRP A 92 11.79 -10.62 5.79
N ALA A 93 12.47 -9.89 6.69
CA ALA A 93 12.22 -8.49 6.95
C ALA A 93 12.58 -7.66 5.71
N PHE A 94 13.74 -7.91 5.12
CA PHE A 94 14.16 -7.24 3.88
C PHE A 94 13.17 -7.47 2.73
N LYS A 95 12.61 -8.69 2.61
CA LYS A 95 11.58 -8.99 1.60
C LYS A 95 10.33 -8.13 1.76
N ILE A 96 9.86 -7.91 2.99
CA ILE A 96 8.70 -7.03 3.24
C ILE A 96 9.02 -5.59 2.92
N TRP A 97 10.18 -5.10 3.37
CA TRP A 97 10.61 -3.74 3.09
C TRP A 97 10.70 -3.50 1.57
N LEU A 98 11.30 -4.45 0.84
CA LEU A 98 11.39 -4.40 -0.61
C LEU A 98 10.02 -4.47 -1.28
N TYR A 99 9.13 -5.34 -0.81
CA TYR A 99 7.75 -5.42 -1.30
C TYR A 99 7.00 -4.09 -1.11
N VAL A 100 7.11 -3.44 0.05
CA VAL A 100 6.44 -2.16 0.32
C VAL A 100 7.06 -1.01 -0.49
N LEU A 101 8.39 -0.99 -0.65
CA LEU A 101 9.07 -0.02 -1.50
C LEU A 101 8.64 -0.18 -2.97
N ILE A 102 8.69 -1.39 -3.51
CA ILE A 102 8.33 -1.68 -4.90
C ILE A 102 6.86 -1.35 -5.16
N SER A 103 5.96 -1.79 -4.29
CA SER A 103 4.52 -1.49 -4.43
C SER A 103 4.27 0.02 -4.50
N HIS A 104 4.86 0.79 -3.60
CA HIS A 104 4.57 2.23 -3.49
C HIS A 104 5.34 3.10 -4.48
N CYS A 105 6.43 2.60 -5.07
CA CYS A 105 7.19 3.32 -6.09
C CYS A 105 6.84 2.87 -7.51
N ILE A 106 6.75 1.56 -7.77
CA ILE A 106 6.56 1.02 -9.13
C ILE A 106 5.09 1.12 -9.57
N ALA A 107 4.12 0.76 -8.72
CA ALA A 107 2.72 0.80 -9.09
C ALA A 107 2.26 2.19 -9.60
N PRO A 108 2.57 3.32 -8.93
CA PRO A 108 2.20 4.63 -9.45
C PRO A 108 2.95 5.02 -10.72
N LEU A 109 4.20 4.57 -10.91
CA LEU A 109 4.95 4.81 -12.15
C LEU A 109 4.35 4.05 -13.34
N LEU A 110 3.79 2.87 -13.12
CA LEU A 110 3.12 2.07 -14.15
C LEU A 110 1.70 2.55 -14.45
N LEU A 111 1.08 3.31 -13.55
CA LEU A 111 -0.29 3.81 -13.70
C LEU A 111 -0.45 4.71 -14.94
N ILE A 112 0.48 5.63 -15.16
CA ILE A 112 0.43 6.60 -16.27
C ILE A 112 0.54 5.89 -17.64
N PRO A 113 1.57 5.06 -17.91
CA PRO A 113 1.68 4.38 -19.20
C PRO A 113 0.56 3.36 -19.42
N THR A 114 0.09 2.67 -18.37
CA THR A 114 -1.03 1.72 -18.51
C THR A 114 -2.33 2.43 -18.87
N PHE A 115 -2.61 3.58 -18.28
CA PHE A 115 -3.74 4.42 -18.65
C PHE A 115 -3.63 4.94 -20.09
N ALA A 116 -2.44 5.39 -20.51
CA ALA A 116 -2.20 5.85 -21.88
C ALA A 116 -2.40 4.74 -22.92
N VAL A 117 -1.88 3.53 -22.64
CA VAL A 117 -2.10 2.35 -23.49
C VAL A 117 -3.57 1.96 -23.53
N ALA A 118 -4.28 1.97 -22.39
CA ALA A 118 -5.70 1.70 -22.33
C ALA A 118 -6.51 2.68 -23.21
N LEU A 119 -6.21 3.97 -23.13
CA LEU A 119 -6.85 5.00 -23.93
C LEU A 119 -6.55 4.81 -25.43
N TYR A 120 -5.29 4.53 -25.79
CA TYR A 120 -4.90 4.27 -27.17
C TYR A 120 -5.61 3.04 -27.75
N CYS A 121 -5.67 1.94 -27.00
CA CYS A 121 -6.37 0.72 -27.41
C CYS A 121 -7.89 0.95 -27.55
N LEU A 122 -8.49 1.73 -26.66
CA LEU A 122 -9.89 2.12 -26.75
C LEU A 122 -10.19 2.88 -28.05
N VAL A 123 -9.34 3.83 -28.43
CA VAL A 123 -9.49 4.59 -29.68
C VAL A 123 -9.44 3.65 -30.89
N ILE A 124 -8.49 2.70 -30.92
CA ILE A 124 -8.40 1.71 -32.00
C ILE A 124 -9.66 0.85 -32.09
N GLU A 125 -10.17 0.38 -30.95
CA GLU A 125 -11.36 -0.48 -30.90
C GLU A 125 -12.63 0.25 -31.40
N VAL A 126 -12.77 1.53 -31.08
CA VAL A 126 -13.85 2.36 -31.63
C VAL A 126 -13.68 2.57 -33.13
N CYS A 127 -12.46 2.86 -33.59
CA CYS A 127 -12.17 3.07 -35.02
C CYS A 127 -12.29 1.80 -35.87
N SER A 128 -12.04 0.62 -35.30
CA SER A 128 -12.14 -0.67 -35.99
C SER A 128 -13.57 -1.21 -36.09
N GLY A 129 -14.56 -0.49 -35.55
CA GLY A 129 -15.95 -0.93 -35.54
C GLY A 129 -16.28 -1.92 -34.41
N GLY A 130 -15.55 -1.87 -33.29
CA GLY A 130 -15.81 -2.71 -32.12
C GLY A 130 -15.14 -4.09 -32.16
N VAL A 131 -14.05 -4.24 -32.91
CA VAL A 131 -13.25 -5.47 -32.85
C VAL A 131 -12.50 -5.50 -31.53
N PHE A 132 -12.86 -6.47 -30.68
CA PHE A 132 -12.36 -6.61 -29.33
C PHE A 132 -10.83 -6.70 -29.25
N ASN A 133 -10.22 -5.85 -28.42
CA ASN A 133 -8.77 -5.79 -28.28
C ASN A 133 -8.30 -6.39 -26.94
N TRP A 134 -7.65 -7.55 -26.97
CA TRP A 134 -7.08 -8.19 -25.78
C TRP A 134 -6.05 -7.32 -25.04
N LEU A 135 -5.35 -6.43 -25.74
CA LEU A 135 -4.40 -5.49 -25.11
C LEU A 135 -5.12 -4.43 -24.26
N PHE A 136 -6.35 -4.05 -24.64
CA PHE A 136 -7.18 -3.16 -23.83
C PHE A 136 -7.54 -3.82 -22.49
N LEU A 137 -8.03 -5.06 -22.51
CA LEU A 137 -8.29 -5.80 -21.27
C LEU A 137 -7.06 -5.96 -20.39
N LEU A 138 -5.92 -6.33 -20.99
CA LEU A 138 -4.67 -6.49 -20.23
C LEU A 138 -4.26 -5.16 -19.57
N SER A 139 -4.38 -4.03 -20.28
CA SER A 139 -4.08 -2.71 -19.71
C SER A 139 -5.00 -2.36 -18.53
N LEU A 140 -6.29 -2.69 -18.59
CA LEU A 140 -7.25 -2.49 -17.51
C LEU A 140 -6.93 -3.38 -16.30
N CYS A 141 -6.53 -4.64 -16.51
CA CYS A 141 -6.11 -5.54 -15.45
C CYS A 141 -4.86 -5.02 -14.73
N VAL A 142 -3.86 -4.54 -15.48
CA VAL A 142 -2.63 -3.96 -14.89
C VAL A 142 -2.95 -2.66 -14.16
N PHE A 143 -3.82 -1.81 -14.71
CA PHE A 143 -4.28 -0.60 -14.05
C PHE A 143 -5.00 -0.90 -12.73
N GLY A 144 -5.94 -1.86 -12.74
CA GLY A 144 -6.66 -2.32 -11.55
C GLY A 144 -5.72 -2.88 -10.47
N PHE A 145 -4.71 -3.65 -10.87
CA PHE A 145 -3.67 -4.11 -9.96
C PHE A 145 -2.87 -2.94 -9.37
N CYS A 146 -2.41 -1.99 -10.18
CA CYS A 146 -1.67 -0.82 -9.71
C CYS A 146 -2.49 0.10 -8.79
N TRP A 147 -3.81 0.14 -8.96
CA TRP A 147 -4.73 0.87 -8.11
C TRP A 147 -5.02 0.17 -6.77
N SER A 148 -4.95 -1.17 -6.75
CA SER A 148 -5.23 -1.98 -5.56
C SER A 148 -4.09 -2.02 -4.53
N VAL A 149 -2.91 -1.55 -4.94
CA VAL A 149 -1.65 -1.54 -4.18
C VAL A 149 -1.45 -0.18 -3.49
#